data_AF-A0A8S9IJ01-F1
#
_entry.id   AF-A0A8S9IJ01-F1
#
_cell.length_a   1.000
_cell.length_b   1.000
_cell.length_c   1.000
_cell.angle_alpha   90.00
_cell.angle_beta   90.00
_cell.angle_gamma   90.00
#
_symmetry.space_group_name_H-M   'P 1'
#
loop_
_entity.id
_entity.type
_entity.pdbx_description
1 polymer ?
#
loop_
_entity_poly.entity_id
_entity_poly.type
_entity_poly.pdbx_seq_one_letter_code
_entity_poly.pdbx_strand_id
1 'polypeptide(L)'
;MNSIPNDPKTINVYLKTPAPNRPPQPDVDDRRPLKKKKPATMSEDAKALSMIRQITDRYVGHGYDNRDLEACFDDIMKEERRSARIAREEDEMEAKLIAEEEERERQIKLLKLRHLCLRYQMVTKEEDCLPPATGPLRCYFPSSTTPLGS
;
A
#
# COMPACT_ATOMS: atom_id res chain seq x y z
N MET A 1 33.87 0.30 48.38
CA MET A 1 33.19 -0.33 47.23
C MET A 1 33.88 -1.67 47.01
N ASN A 2 33.23 -2.77 47.39
CA ASN A 2 33.81 -4.11 47.30
C ASN A 2 33.39 -4.72 45.96
N SER A 3 34.36 -5.01 45.11
CA SER A 3 34.14 -5.66 43.81
C SER A 3 33.91 -7.15 44.02
N ILE A 4 32.76 -7.67 43.57
CA ILE A 4 32.45 -9.10 43.56
C ILE A 4 33.17 -9.74 42.37
N PRO A 5 34.06 -10.74 42.56
CA PRO A 5 34.63 -11.49 41.46
C PRO A 5 33.56 -12.43 40.86
N ASN A 6 33.21 -12.22 39.59
CA ASN A 6 32.38 -13.12 38.79
C ASN A 6 33.28 -14.18 38.14
N ASP A 7 33.64 -15.22 38.90
CA ASP A 7 34.28 -16.42 38.35
C ASP A 7 33.22 -17.50 38.05
N PRO A 8 33.06 -17.96 36.79
CA PRO A 8 32.01 -18.91 36.39
C PRO A 8 32.21 -20.35 36.88
N LYS A 9 33.19 -20.60 37.77
CA LYS A 9 33.59 -21.96 38.20
C LYS A 9 33.07 -22.38 39.57
N THR A 10 32.43 -21.49 40.33
CA THR A 10 32.00 -21.78 41.72
C THR A 10 30.54 -22.21 41.87
N ILE A 11 29.71 -22.12 40.83
CA ILE A 11 28.26 -22.38 40.92
C ILE A 11 27.91 -23.88 41.02
N ASN A 12 28.76 -24.78 40.52
CA ASN A 12 28.41 -26.21 40.41
C ASN A 12 28.92 -27.11 41.55
N VAL A 13 29.32 -26.55 42.69
CA VAL A 13 29.97 -27.34 43.77
C VAL A 13 29.00 -27.87 44.83
N TYR A 14 27.78 -27.33 44.96
CA TYR A 14 26.94 -27.61 46.14
C TYR A 14 25.71 -28.52 45.96
N LEU A 15 25.54 -29.18 44.81
CA LEU A 15 24.38 -30.08 44.58
C LEU A 15 24.77 -31.44 43.95
N LYS A 16 25.69 -32.16 44.59
CA LYS A 16 25.91 -33.60 44.32
C LYS A 16 25.62 -34.40 45.58
N THR A 17 24.35 -34.70 45.81
CA THR A 17 24.00 -35.85 46.65
C THR A 17 24.36 -37.13 45.88
N PRO A 18 25.06 -38.11 46.49
CA PRO A 18 25.31 -39.37 45.82
C PRO A 18 23.98 -40.09 45.61
N ALA A 19 23.74 -40.58 44.39
CA ALA A 19 22.55 -41.35 44.07
C ALA A 19 22.46 -42.57 45.00
N PRO A 20 21.30 -42.88 45.59
CA PRO A 20 21.17 -44.08 46.40
C PRO A 20 21.45 -45.32 45.54
N ASN A 21 22.29 -46.22 46.05
CA ASN A 21 22.60 -47.52 45.42
C ASN A 21 21.33 -48.33 45.23
N ARG A 22 20.65 -48.15 44.09
CA ARG A 22 19.55 -49.00 43.65
C ARG A 22 20.17 -50.26 43.03
N PRO A 23 19.78 -51.48 43.44
CA PRO A 23 20.22 -52.69 42.76
C PRO A 23 19.87 -52.60 41.26
N PRO A 24 20.66 -53.20 40.36
CA PRO A 24 20.35 -53.18 38.93
C PRO A 24 18.92 -53.69 38.73
N GLN A 25 18.07 -52.89 38.08
CA GLN A 25 16.75 -53.36 37.69
C GLN A 25 16.95 -54.58 36.80
N PRO A 26 16.22 -55.70 37.03
CA PRO A 26 16.20 -56.77 36.06
C PRO A 26 15.72 -56.19 34.71
N ASP A 27 16.39 -56.56 33.62
CA ASP A 27 15.97 -56.26 32.25
C ASP A 27 14.63 -56.94 32.01
N VAL A 28 13.55 -56.26 32.38
CA VAL A 28 12.23 -56.54 31.85
C VAL A 28 12.28 -56.13 30.39
N ASP A 29 12.38 -57.14 29.52
CA ASP A 29 12.07 -57.03 28.09
C ASP A 29 10.65 -56.45 27.95
N ASP A 30 10.56 -55.13 27.95
CA ASP A 30 9.31 -54.38 27.87
C ASP A 30 8.87 -54.38 26.40
N ARG A 31 8.58 -55.58 25.86
CA ARG A 31 7.99 -55.82 24.53
C ARG A 31 6.54 -55.34 24.45
N ARG A 32 6.10 -54.53 25.42
CA ARG A 32 4.82 -53.84 25.37
C ARG A 32 4.91 -52.82 24.22
N PRO A 33 4.00 -52.85 23.23
CA PRO A 33 4.01 -51.87 22.17
C PRO A 33 4.05 -50.47 22.80
N LEU A 34 5.12 -49.71 22.55
CA LEU A 34 5.23 -48.35 23.05
C LEU A 34 4.02 -47.60 22.52
N LYS A 35 3.12 -47.21 23.44
CA LYS A 35 1.96 -46.40 23.08
C LYS A 35 2.49 -45.19 22.34
N LYS A 36 2.13 -45.07 21.05
CA LYS A 36 2.48 -43.91 20.23
C LYS A 36 2.06 -42.67 21.02
N LYS A 37 3.03 -41.83 21.41
CA LYS A 37 2.73 -40.57 22.08
C LYS A 37 1.83 -39.79 21.13
N LYS A 38 0.66 -39.36 21.61
CA LYS A 38 -0.20 -38.47 20.84
C LYS A 38 0.64 -37.25 20.43
N PRO A 39 0.54 -36.75 19.19
CA PRO A 39 1.26 -35.55 18.81
C PRO A 39 0.92 -34.47 19.82
N ALA A 40 1.94 -33.84 20.39
CA ALA A 40 1.74 -32.76 21.33
C ALA A 40 0.89 -31.69 20.63
N THR A 41 -0.32 -31.45 21.14
CA THR A 41 -1.12 -30.32 20.72
C THR A 41 -0.38 -29.08 21.18
N MET A 42 0.33 -28.45 20.24
CA MET A 42 1.09 -27.23 20.52
C MET A 42 0.13 -26.15 21.01
N SER A 43 0.53 -25.39 22.03
CA SER A 43 -0.21 -24.19 22.43
C SER A 43 -0.24 -23.20 21.27
N GLU A 44 -1.24 -22.33 21.28
CA GLU A 44 -1.39 -21.29 20.25
C GLU A 44 -0.14 -20.42 20.13
N ASP A 45 0.49 -20.08 21.27
CA ASP A 45 1.78 -19.38 21.32
C ASP A 45 2.92 -20.18 20.66
N ALA A 46 2.99 -21.49 20.88
CA ALA A 46 4.01 -22.32 20.25
C ALA A 46 3.81 -22.42 18.72
N LYS A 47 2.55 -22.38 18.27
CA LYS A 47 2.23 -22.28 16.83
C LYS A 47 2.61 -20.91 16.28
N ALA A 48 2.34 -19.83 17.00
CA ALA A 48 2.74 -18.48 16.63
C ALA A 48 4.27 -18.36 16.52
N LEU A 49 5.02 -18.86 17.50
CA LEU A 49 6.48 -18.88 17.48
C LEU A 49 7.05 -19.75 16.35
N SER A 50 6.40 -20.86 16.02
CA SER A 50 6.78 -21.71 14.87
C SER A 50 6.60 -20.98 13.54
N MET A 51 5.48 -20.28 13.36
CA MET A 51 5.24 -19.48 12.16
C MET A 51 6.25 -18.34 12.04
N ILE A 52 6.56 -17.64 13.13
CA ILE A 52 7.56 -16.57 13.14
C ILE A 52 8.93 -17.14 12.72
N ARG A 53 9.35 -18.27 13.29
CA ARG A 53 10.60 -18.94 12.91
C ARG A 53 10.65 -19.27 11.41
N GLN A 54 9.60 -19.90 10.87
CA GLN A 54 9.54 -20.24 9.44
C GLN A 54 9.69 -19.02 8.51
N ILE A 55 9.18 -17.85 8.93
CA ILE A 55 9.31 -16.61 8.16
C ILE A 55 10.74 -16.05 8.28
N THR A 56 11.32 -16.11 9.48
CA THR A 56 12.64 -15.52 9.79
C THR A 56 13.83 -16.41 9.43
N ASP A 57 13.64 -17.72 9.27
CA ASP A 57 14.71 -18.68 9.00
C ASP A 57 15.47 -18.35 7.70
N ARG A 58 14.83 -17.66 6.75
CA ARG A 58 15.45 -17.16 5.51
C ARG A 58 16.54 -16.11 5.73
N TYR A 59 16.64 -15.53 6.92
CA TYR A 59 17.62 -14.49 7.24
C TYR A 59 18.75 -15.02 8.14
N VAL A 60 18.69 -16.29 8.55
CA VAL A 60 19.70 -16.91 9.42
C VAL A 60 20.87 -17.40 8.57
N GLY A 61 22.09 -17.00 8.93
CA GLY A 61 23.33 -17.55 8.34
C GLY A 61 23.73 -16.97 6.99
N HIS A 62 22.99 -15.99 6.48
CA HIS A 62 23.53 -15.17 5.40
C HIS A 62 24.53 -14.19 6.01
N GLY A 63 25.81 -14.33 5.67
CA GLY A 63 26.90 -13.45 6.10
C GLY A 63 26.79 -12.06 5.48
N TYR A 64 25.67 -11.38 5.71
CA TYR A 64 25.41 -9.99 5.32
C TYR A 64 26.09 -9.00 6.27
N ASP A 65 26.77 -9.45 7.32
CA ASP A 65 27.55 -8.59 8.22
C ASP A 65 28.91 -8.21 7.60
N ASN A 66 28.94 -7.88 6.31
CA ASN A 66 30.14 -7.55 5.55
C ASN A 66 30.16 -6.06 5.18
N ARG A 67 31.36 -5.48 5.15
CA ARG A 67 31.61 -4.08 4.79
C ARG A 67 31.17 -3.71 3.37
N ASP A 68 30.98 -4.71 2.50
CA ASP A 68 30.52 -4.52 1.12
C ASP A 68 29.05 -4.10 1.01
N LEU A 69 28.31 -4.06 2.13
CA LEU A 69 26.96 -3.48 2.17
C LEU A 69 26.95 -1.95 2.22
N GLU A 70 28.09 -1.32 2.50
CA GLU A 70 28.18 0.14 2.60
C GLU A 70 28.44 0.76 1.24
N ALA A 71 27.59 1.71 0.83
CA ALA A 71 27.81 2.52 -0.36
C ALA A 71 28.80 3.64 -0.05
N CYS A 72 29.75 3.89 -0.96
CA CYS A 72 30.62 5.04 -0.85
C CYS A 72 29.87 6.33 -1.18
N PHE A 73 30.36 7.47 -0.70
CA PHE A 73 29.76 8.78 -0.97
C PHE A 73 29.62 9.07 -2.48
N ASP A 74 30.59 8.64 -3.29
CA ASP A 74 30.54 8.80 -4.74
C ASP A 74 29.43 7.95 -5.38
N ASP A 75 29.15 6.76 -4.86
CA ASP A 75 28.07 5.89 -5.34
C ASP A 75 26.71 6.49 -5.03
N ILE A 76 26.57 7.05 -3.82
CA ILE A 76 25.37 7.80 -3.41
C ILE A 76 25.18 8.99 -4.36
N MET A 77 26.16 9.88 -4.49
CA MET A 77 26.03 11.07 -5.34
C MET A 77 25.75 10.75 -6.82
N LYS A 78 26.21 9.59 -7.31
CA LYS A 78 25.91 9.12 -8.65
C LYS A 78 24.46 8.64 -8.77
N GLU A 79 23.94 7.92 -7.79
CA GLU A 79 22.56 7.46 -7.76
C GLU A 79 21.58 8.63 -7.56
N GLU A 80 21.93 9.62 -6.74
CA GLU A 80 21.13 10.83 -6.56
C GLU A 80 20.94 11.58 -7.89
N ARG A 81 22.02 11.73 -8.68
CA ARG A 81 21.94 12.35 -10.02
C ARG A 81 21.11 11.54 -10.99
N ARG A 82 21.20 10.20 -10.90
CA ARG A 82 20.41 9.29 -11.73
C ARG A 82 18.93 9.41 -11.40
N SER A 83 18.59 9.39 -10.12
CA SER A 83 17.23 9.57 -9.60
C SER A 83 16.64 10.91 -10.02
N ALA A 84 17.39 12.00 -9.86
CA ALA A 84 16.93 13.35 -10.25
C ALA A 84 16.71 13.51 -11.76
N ARG A 85 17.34 12.68 -12.59
CA ARG A 85 17.07 12.65 -14.03
C ARG A 85 15.80 11.85 -14.33
N ILE A 86 15.65 10.67 -13.71
CA ILE A 86 14.48 9.81 -13.90
C ILE A 86 13.20 10.54 -13.46
N ALA A 87 13.21 11.18 -12.29
CA ALA A 87 12.05 11.93 -11.81
C ALA A 87 11.59 13.01 -12.80
N ARG A 88 12.53 13.78 -13.36
CA ARG A 88 12.20 14.80 -14.38
C ARG A 88 11.64 14.18 -15.65
N GLU A 89 12.20 13.07 -16.10
CA GLU A 89 11.72 12.38 -17.30
C GLU A 89 10.31 11.80 -17.09
N GLU A 90 10.05 11.22 -15.92
CA GLU A 90 8.73 10.72 -15.53
C GLU A 90 7.69 11.86 -15.43
N ASP A 91 8.04 12.97 -14.78
CA ASP A 91 7.19 14.16 -14.68
C ASP A 91 6.82 14.72 -16.07
N GLU A 92 7.80 14.78 -17.00
CA GLU A 92 7.56 15.25 -18.36
C GLU A 92 6.68 14.30 -19.18
N MET A 93 6.80 12.99 -18.99
CA MET A 93 5.95 12.00 -19.65
C MET A 93 4.51 12.09 -19.14
N GLU A 94 4.32 12.20 -17.84
CA GLU A 94 2.99 12.35 -17.23
C GLU A 94 2.33 13.65 -17.67
N ALA A 95 3.08 14.76 -17.72
CA ALA A 95 2.59 16.03 -18.22
C ALA A 95 2.11 15.97 -19.68
N LYS A 96 2.82 15.23 -20.55
CA LYS A 96 2.40 15.02 -21.95
C LYS A 96 1.12 14.19 -22.03
N LEU A 97 1.00 13.15 -21.21
CA LEU A 97 -0.18 12.28 -21.17
C LEU A 97 -1.42 13.07 -20.76
N ILE A 98 -1.29 13.91 -19.73
CA ILE A 98 -2.36 14.78 -19.23
C ILE A 98 -2.79 15.79 -20.29
N ALA A 99 -1.84 16.43 -20.97
CA ALA A 99 -2.17 17.42 -22.02
C ALA A 99 -2.95 16.79 -23.18
N GLU A 100 -2.54 15.61 -23.64
CA GLU A 100 -3.24 14.87 -24.70
C GLU A 100 -4.64 14.43 -24.27
N GLU A 101 -4.79 13.96 -23.03
CA GLU A 101 -6.09 13.59 -22.48
C GLU A 101 -7.01 14.80 -22.31
N GLU A 102 -6.48 15.95 -21.87
CA GLU A 102 -7.24 17.18 -21.72
C GLU A 102 -7.78 17.68 -23.07
N GLU A 103 -7.00 17.59 -24.15
CA GLU A 103 -7.47 17.93 -25.50
C GLU A 103 -8.62 17.04 -25.96
N ARG A 104 -8.52 15.72 -25.73
CA ARG A 104 -9.61 14.78 -26.04
C ARG A 104 -10.85 15.09 -25.22
N GLU A 105 -10.71 15.37 -23.94
CA GLU A 105 -11.83 15.76 -23.09
C GLU A 105 -12.50 17.04 -23.56
N ARG A 106 -11.72 18.06 -23.94
CA ARG A 106 -12.26 19.32 -24.47
C ARG A 106 -13.09 19.07 -25.73
N GLN A 107 -12.59 18.24 -26.65
CA GLN A 107 -13.32 17.87 -27.86
C GLN A 107 -14.63 17.13 -27.55
N ILE A 108 -14.60 16.15 -26.64
CA ILE A 108 -15.80 15.41 -26.22
C ILE A 108 -16.82 16.35 -25.55
N LYS A 109 -16.37 17.26 -24.69
CA LYS A 109 -17.24 18.26 -24.03
C LYS A 109 -17.89 19.17 -25.07
N LEU A 110 -17.14 19.67 -26.05
CA LEU A 110 -17.66 20.47 -27.17
C LEU A 110 -18.69 19.70 -28.01
N LEU A 111 -18.41 18.44 -28.36
CA LEU A 111 -19.35 17.61 -29.11
C LEU A 111 -20.63 17.32 -28.32
N LYS A 112 -20.53 17.04 -27.01
CA LYS A 112 -21.68 16.87 -26.12
C LYS A 112 -22.50 18.14 -26.01
N LEU A 113 -21.87 19.30 -25.85
CA LEU A 113 -22.54 20.60 -25.82
C LEU A 113 -23.24 20.90 -27.14
N ARG A 114 -22.58 20.65 -28.28
CA ARG A 114 -23.18 20.79 -29.61
C ARG A 114 -24.38 19.86 -29.78
N HIS A 115 -24.26 18.60 -29.40
CA HIS A 115 -25.35 17.63 -29.47
C HIS A 115 -26.54 18.05 -28.58
N LEU A 116 -26.26 18.50 -27.35
CA LEU A 116 -27.26 18.98 -26.42
C LEU A 116 -27.96 20.24 -26.97
N CYS A 117 -27.20 21.20 -27.50
CA CYS A 117 -27.74 22.40 -28.14
C CYS A 117 -28.64 22.06 -29.33
N LEU A 118 -28.19 21.17 -30.23
CA LEU A 118 -29.02 20.70 -31.35
C LEU A 118 -30.29 20.01 -30.87
N ARG A 119 -30.20 19.19 -29.81
CA ARG A 119 -31.36 18.54 -29.19
C ARG A 119 -32.35 19.57 -28.63
N TYR A 120 -31.89 20.56 -27.88
CA TYR A 120 -32.75 21.64 -27.39
C TYR A 120 -33.38 22.44 -28.53
N GLN A 121 -32.62 22.72 -29.60
CA GLN A 121 -33.13 23.46 -30.75
C GLN A 121 -34.22 22.69 -31.51
N MET A 122 -34.16 21.35 -31.58
CA MET A 122 -35.26 20.55 -32.15
C MET A 122 -36.49 20.53 -31.25
N VAL A 123 -36.30 20.49 -29.92
CA VAL A 123 -37.41 20.55 -28.95
C VAL A 123 -38.09 21.92 -28.98
N THR A 124 -37.34 23.02 -29.16
CA THR A 124 -37.91 24.37 -29.23
C THR A 124 -38.54 24.69 -30.60
N LYS A 125 -38.19 23.97 -31.67
CA LYS A 125 -38.80 24.17 -33.00
C LYS A 125 -40.16 23.52 -33.17
N GLU A 126 -40.55 22.61 -32.28
CA GLU A 126 -41.90 22.02 -32.31
C GLU A 126 -42.97 22.93 -31.67
N GLU A 127 -42.59 23.89 -30.84
CA GLU A 127 -43.53 24.83 -30.20
C GLU A 127 -43.83 26.10 -31.04
N ASP A 128 -43.15 26.29 -32.17
CA ASP A 128 -43.34 27.47 -33.05
C ASP A 128 -44.09 27.17 -34.36
N CYS A 129 -44.72 25.99 -34.51
CA CYS A 129 -45.57 25.66 -35.67
C CYS A 129 -47.08 25.88 -35.46
N LEU A 130 -47.47 26.74 -34.52
CA LEU A 130 -48.82 27.32 -34.53
C LEU A 130 -48.71 28.77 -34.99
N PRO A 131 -49.22 29.14 -36.18
CA PRO A 131 -49.34 30.55 -36.50
C PRO A 131 -50.22 31.19 -35.42
N PRO A 132 -49.81 32.32 -34.81
CA PRO A 132 -50.70 33.03 -33.90
C PRO A 132 -51.97 33.37 -34.68
N ALA A 133 -53.09 32.84 -34.22
CA ALA A 133 -54.39 33.10 -34.78
C ALA A 133 -54.55 34.61 -34.96
N THR A 134 -54.93 34.98 -36.18
CA THR A 134 -55.29 36.33 -36.59
C THR A 134 -56.14 37.04 -35.52
N GLY A 135 -55.55 38.07 -34.91
CA GLY A 135 -56.20 39.00 -33.97
C GLY A 135 -55.45 40.35 -34.03
N PRO A 136 -56.15 41.50 -33.94
CA PRO A 136 -55.74 42.71 -34.63
C PRO A 136 -54.51 43.38 -34.01
N LEU A 137 -53.67 43.88 -34.91
CA LEU A 137 -52.54 44.78 -34.70
C LEU A 137 -52.84 45.81 -33.60
N ARG A 138 -52.25 45.63 -32.43
CA ARG A 138 -52.09 46.72 -31.47
C ARG A 138 -50.68 47.29 -31.66
N CYS A 139 -50.60 48.27 -32.55
CA CYS A 139 -49.44 49.12 -32.73
C CYS A 139 -49.11 49.80 -31.40
N TYR A 140 -48.03 49.40 -30.74
CA TYR A 140 -47.40 50.22 -29.71
C TYR A 140 -46.11 50.79 -30.31
N PHE A 141 -46.20 52.05 -30.75
CA PHE A 141 -45.03 52.89 -31.03
C PHE A 141 -44.40 53.37 -29.71
N PRO A 142 -43.09 53.71 -29.72
CA PRO A 142 -42.20 53.65 -28.57
C PRO A 142 -42.22 54.95 -27.76
N SER A 143 -42.15 54.85 -26.44
CA SER A 143 -41.86 56.00 -25.57
C SER A 143 -40.39 56.00 -25.19
N SER A 144 -39.67 56.93 -25.80
CA SER A 144 -38.36 57.46 -25.42
C SER A 144 -38.18 57.62 -23.91
N THR A 145 -37.04 57.21 -23.33
CA THR A 145 -36.31 57.98 -22.31
C THR A 145 -34.84 57.54 -22.29
N THR A 146 -33.98 58.53 -22.15
CA THR A 146 -32.52 58.65 -22.33
C THR A 146 -31.62 57.93 -21.30
N PRO A 147 -30.31 57.78 -21.58
CA PRO A 147 -29.31 57.30 -20.62
C PRO A 147 -28.70 58.45 -19.80
N LEU A 148 -28.37 58.20 -18.53
CA LEU A 148 -27.51 59.03 -17.66
C LEU A 148 -26.84 58.06 -16.67
N GLY A 149 -25.52 57.83 -16.78
CA GLY A 149 -24.50 58.47 -15.94
C GLY A 149 -24.20 57.54 -14.74
N SER A 150 -22.98 57.23 -14.32
CA SER A 150 -21.67 57.90 -14.39
C SER A 150 -20.59 56.87 -14.06
#